data_AF-A0A7C5WZE5-F1
#
_entry.id   AF-A0A7C5WZE5-F1
#
_cell.length_a   1.000
_cell.length_b   1.000
_cell.length_c   1.000
_cell.angle_alpha   90.00
_cell.angle_beta   90.00
_cell.angle_gamma   90.00
#
_symmetry.space_group_name_H-M   'P 1'
#
loop_
_entity.id
_entity.type
_entity.pdbx_description
1 polymer ?
#
loop_
_entity_poly.entity_id
_entity_poly.type
_entity_poly.pdbx_seq_one_letter_code
_entity_poly.pdbx_strand_id
1 'polypeptide(L)'
;MWRVLYTGQRPQHENIALDQIMLELRAQDKIPNTIRFLQFKPECVLIGYHQSVEQEVRLEYVQREGIEVGRRITGGGAIYFDETQIGWEIIADKNSFGENISFEELTAKICNAVAKGLQKLGIPAQFRPRNDIEVEGRKISGTGGVFEGKAFLYQGTILMDFNVERM
;
A
#
# COMPACT_ATOMS: atom_id res chain seq x y z
N MET A 1 8.98 -3.56 20.42
CA MET A 1 9.90 -4.06 19.39
C MET A 1 9.17 -4.03 18.05
N TRP A 2 9.82 -3.55 16.98
CA TRP A 2 9.27 -3.56 15.62
C TRP A 2 9.78 -4.78 14.84
N ARG A 3 8.96 -5.28 13.91
CA ARG A 3 9.32 -6.37 13.00
C ARG A 3 9.38 -5.86 11.57
N VAL A 4 10.37 -6.30 10.80
CA VAL A 4 10.45 -6.04 9.35
C VAL A 4 10.29 -7.37 8.63
N LEU A 5 9.39 -7.43 7.64
CA LEU A 5 9.12 -8.62 6.83
C LEU A 5 9.28 -8.29 5.35
N TYR A 6 9.80 -9.25 4.59
CA TYR A 6 9.64 -9.32 3.15
C TYR A 6 8.90 -10.62 2.83
N THR A 7 7.71 -10.52 2.24
CA THR A 7 6.83 -11.68 1.99
C THR A 7 6.96 -12.27 0.58
N GLY A 8 7.83 -11.68 -0.25
CA GLY A 8 8.08 -12.11 -1.62
C GLY A 8 6.97 -11.73 -2.60
N GLN A 9 7.01 -12.37 -3.76
CA GLN A 9 5.95 -12.32 -4.78
C GLN A 9 4.82 -13.28 -4.40
N ARG A 10 3.58 -12.78 -4.41
CA ARG A 10 2.38 -13.59 -4.12
C ARG A 10 1.19 -13.18 -4.98
N PRO A 11 0.22 -14.08 -5.19
CA PRO A 11 -1.07 -13.72 -5.78
C PRO A 11 -1.79 -12.65 -4.96
N GLN A 12 -2.64 -11.85 -5.61
CA GLN A 12 -3.31 -10.74 -4.92
C GLN A 12 -4.13 -11.18 -3.71
N HIS A 13 -4.81 -12.32 -3.81
CA HIS A 13 -5.71 -12.78 -2.76
C HIS A 13 -4.94 -13.19 -1.50
N GLU A 14 -3.72 -13.70 -1.63
CA GLU A 14 -2.86 -14.03 -0.47
C GLU A 14 -2.37 -12.76 0.23
N ASN A 15 -1.87 -11.77 -0.52
CA ASN A 15 -1.41 -10.50 0.06
C ASN A 15 -2.57 -9.79 0.79
N ILE A 16 -3.75 -9.73 0.17
CA ILE A 16 -4.94 -9.11 0.77
C ILE A 16 -5.42 -9.88 2.02
N ALA A 17 -5.37 -11.22 2.00
CA ALA A 17 -5.68 -12.01 3.19
C ALA A 17 -4.69 -11.75 4.33
N LEU A 18 -3.40 -11.65 4.01
CA LEU A 18 -2.36 -11.31 4.99
C LEU A 18 -2.57 -9.90 5.58
N ASP A 19 -3.02 -8.93 4.79
CA ASP A 19 -3.35 -7.57 5.27
C ASP A 19 -4.39 -7.62 6.37
N GLN A 20 -5.50 -8.31 6.11
CA GLN A 20 -6.60 -8.44 7.05
C GLN A 20 -6.15 -9.15 8.33
N ILE A 21 -5.48 -10.30 8.19
CA ILE A 21 -5.01 -11.10 9.32
C ILE A 21 -4.01 -10.31 10.17
N MET A 22 -3.05 -9.63 9.54
CA MET A 22 -2.04 -8.86 10.27
C MET A 22 -2.65 -7.66 10.99
N LEU A 23 -3.60 -6.97 10.37
CA LEU A 23 -4.31 -5.85 10.97
C LEU A 23 -5.11 -6.32 12.21
N GLU A 24 -5.90 -7.38 12.07
CA GLU A 24 -6.68 -7.97 13.18
C GLU A 24 -5.78 -8.45 14.33
N LEU A 25 -4.71 -9.18 14.01
CA LEU A 25 -3.78 -9.68 15.03
C LEU A 25 -3.06 -8.52 15.74
N ARG A 26 -2.74 -7.43 15.03
CA ARG A 26 -2.15 -6.24 15.66
C ARG A 26 -3.16 -5.51 16.54
N ALA A 27 -4.42 -5.40 16.12
CA ALA A 27 -5.49 -4.81 16.93
C ALA A 27 -5.70 -5.56 18.25
N GLN A 28 -5.47 -6.88 18.25
CA GLN A 28 -5.53 -7.76 19.41
C GLN A 28 -4.21 -7.88 20.19
N ASP A 29 -3.19 -7.08 19.86
CA ASP A 29 -1.84 -7.13 20.45
C ASP A 29 -1.12 -8.50 20.30
N LYS A 30 -1.55 -9.36 19.38
CA LYS A 30 -0.98 -10.70 19.17
C LYS A 30 0.30 -10.72 18.33
N ILE A 31 0.58 -9.65 17.59
CA ILE A 31 1.81 -9.46 16.81
C ILE A 31 2.43 -8.09 17.09
N PRO A 32 3.77 -7.91 16.95
CA PRO A 32 4.39 -6.60 17.08
C PRO A 32 4.02 -5.65 15.93
N ASN A 33 4.23 -4.35 16.11
CA ASN A 33 4.24 -3.39 15.00
C ASN A 33 5.15 -3.90 13.88
N THR A 34 4.66 -3.91 12.65
CA THR A 34 5.33 -4.53 11.51
C THR A 34 5.45 -3.57 10.34
N ILE A 35 6.63 -3.53 9.74
CA ILE A 35 6.84 -3.01 8.39
C ILE A 35 6.90 -4.22 7.46
N ARG A 36 6.08 -4.25 6.41
CA ARG A 36 6.05 -5.36 5.44
C ARG A 36 6.37 -4.82 4.05
N PHE A 37 7.28 -5.49 3.35
CA PHE A 37 7.52 -5.31 1.93
C PHE A 37 6.97 -6.52 1.17
N LEU A 38 6.35 -6.28 0.02
CA LEU A 38 5.65 -7.29 -0.77
C LEU A 38 5.69 -6.98 -2.26
N GLN A 39 5.41 -8.00 -3.06
CA GLN A 39 5.20 -7.87 -4.50
C GLN A 39 4.02 -8.74 -4.92
N PHE A 40 3.46 -8.44 -6.10
CA PHE A 40 2.34 -9.17 -6.66
C PHE A 40 2.80 -10.02 -7.85
N LYS A 41 2.31 -11.26 -7.92
CA LYS A 41 2.49 -12.16 -9.05
C LYS A 41 1.33 -13.17 -9.08
N PRO A 42 0.58 -13.30 -10.18
CA PRO A 42 0.72 -12.57 -11.46
C PRO A 42 0.36 -11.07 -11.36
N GLU A 43 0.43 -10.35 -12.49
CA GLU A 43 -0.03 -8.94 -12.60
C GLU A 43 -1.47 -8.80 -12.08
N CYS A 44 -1.77 -7.68 -11.42
CA CYS A 44 -3.11 -7.46 -10.90
C CYS A 44 -3.53 -5.99 -10.88
N VAL A 45 -4.83 -5.76 -11.05
CA VAL A 45 -5.50 -4.51 -10.69
C VAL A 45 -6.17 -4.68 -9.34
N LEU A 46 -5.85 -3.79 -8.41
CA LEU A 46 -6.43 -3.77 -7.08
C LEU A 46 -7.36 -2.55 -6.97
N ILE A 47 -8.65 -2.79 -6.80
CA ILE A 47 -9.63 -1.73 -6.55
C ILE A 47 -9.74 -1.42 -5.05
N GLY A 48 -10.09 -0.18 -4.74
CA GLY A 48 -10.36 0.25 -3.37
C GLY A 48 -11.66 -0.33 -2.82
N TYR A 49 -11.76 -0.40 -1.49
CA TYR A 49 -12.89 -1.01 -0.78
C TYR A 49 -14.27 -0.54 -1.26
N HIS A 50 -14.43 0.75 -1.56
CA HIS A 50 -15.70 1.36 -1.96
C HIS A 50 -15.91 1.49 -3.48
N GLN A 51 -14.99 1.02 -4.32
CA GLN A 51 -15.10 1.21 -5.77
C GLN A 51 -15.94 0.11 -6.45
N SER A 52 -16.62 0.46 -7.53
CA SER A 52 -17.30 -0.50 -8.40
C SER A 52 -16.31 -1.07 -9.42
N VAL A 53 -16.26 -2.39 -9.58
CA VAL A 53 -15.28 -3.04 -10.47
C VAL A 53 -15.47 -2.56 -11.91
N GLU A 54 -16.71 -2.45 -12.35
CA GLU A 54 -17.11 -2.12 -13.72
C GLU A 54 -16.80 -0.67 -14.10
N GLN A 55 -16.58 0.21 -13.11
CA GLN A 55 -16.24 1.62 -13.32
C GLN A 55 -14.73 1.85 -13.37
N GLU A 56 -13.96 0.98 -12.72
CA GLU A 56 -12.51 1.15 -12.55
C GLU A 56 -11.70 0.23 -13.47
N VAL A 57 -12.28 -0.89 -13.90
CA VAL A 57 -11.54 -1.97 -14.58
C VAL A 57 -12.17 -2.27 -15.93
N ARG A 58 -11.33 -2.25 -16.97
CA ARG A 58 -11.66 -2.79 -18.30
C ARG A 58 -11.65 -4.33 -18.23
N LEU A 59 -12.77 -4.93 -17.78
CA LEU A 59 -12.86 -6.37 -17.49
C LEU A 59 -12.44 -7.28 -18.67
N GLU A 60 -12.83 -6.93 -19.90
CA GLU A 60 -12.44 -7.69 -21.09
C GLU A 60 -10.93 -7.64 -21.36
N TYR A 61 -10.29 -6.50 -21.07
CA TYR A 61 -8.85 -6.32 -21.22
C TYR A 61 -8.10 -7.18 -20.20
N VAL A 62 -8.43 -7.05 -18.91
CA VAL A 62 -7.72 -7.80 -17.86
C VAL A 62 -7.92 -9.30 -18.00
N GLN A 63 -9.10 -9.76 -18.43
CA GLN A 63 -9.35 -11.18 -18.71
C GLN A 63 -8.50 -11.71 -19.86
N ARG A 64 -8.37 -10.94 -20.96
CA ARG A 64 -7.56 -11.33 -22.12
C ARG A 64 -6.07 -11.35 -21.80
N GLU A 65 -5.60 -10.37 -21.02
CA GLU A 65 -4.18 -10.22 -20.68
C GLU A 65 -3.73 -11.07 -19.48
N GLY A 66 -4.65 -11.78 -18.82
CA GLY A 66 -4.34 -12.59 -17.63
C GLY A 66 -4.00 -11.75 -16.39
N ILE A 67 -4.54 -10.54 -16.30
CA ILE A 67 -4.36 -9.63 -15.17
C ILE A 67 -5.44 -9.92 -14.13
N GLU A 68 -5.05 -10.25 -12.90
CA GLU A 68 -5.99 -10.54 -11.81
C GLU A 68 -6.71 -9.27 -11.32
N VAL A 69 -7.94 -9.42 -10.83
CA VAL A 69 -8.69 -8.32 -10.21
C VAL A 69 -8.88 -8.64 -8.73
N GLY A 70 -8.39 -7.77 -7.85
CA GLY A 70 -8.52 -7.87 -6.39
C GLY A 70 -9.19 -6.65 -5.78
N ARG A 71 -9.77 -6.78 -4.59
CA ARG A 71 -10.32 -5.67 -3.80
C ARG A 71 -9.58 -5.56 -2.48
N ARG A 72 -8.91 -4.42 -2.24
CA ARG A 72 -8.16 -4.19 -1.00
C ARG A 72 -9.10 -3.89 0.16
N ILE A 73 -8.62 -4.16 1.38
CA ILE A 73 -9.29 -3.76 2.62
C ILE A 73 -9.20 -2.24 2.88
N THR A 74 -8.32 -1.54 2.16
CA THR A 74 -8.21 -0.07 2.23
C THR A 74 -9.08 0.60 1.17
N GLY A 75 -9.47 1.85 1.44
CA GLY A 75 -10.04 2.74 0.42
C GLY A 75 -9.01 3.22 -0.62
N GLY A 76 -9.35 4.33 -1.28
CA GLY A 76 -8.53 4.92 -2.35
C GLY A 76 -8.92 4.43 -3.75
N GLY A 77 -8.18 4.90 -4.75
CA GLY A 77 -8.40 4.56 -6.15
C GLY A 77 -7.86 3.17 -6.53
N ALA A 78 -8.18 2.76 -7.75
CA ALA A 78 -7.63 1.55 -8.34
C ALA A 78 -6.13 1.72 -8.62
N ILE A 79 -5.36 0.65 -8.43
CA ILE A 79 -3.92 0.63 -8.71
C ILE A 79 -3.59 -0.63 -9.50
N TYR A 80 -2.59 -0.52 -10.36
CA TYR A 80 -2.05 -1.62 -11.14
C TYR A 80 -0.69 -2.04 -10.56
N PHE A 81 -0.49 -3.35 -10.39
CA PHE A 81 0.77 -3.95 -9.97
C PHE A 81 1.24 -4.95 -11.03
N ASP A 82 2.50 -4.81 -11.41
CA ASP A 82 3.28 -5.87 -12.04
C ASP A 82 4.43 -6.32 -11.12
N GLU A 83 5.26 -7.23 -11.61
CA GLU A 83 6.36 -7.81 -10.83
C GLU A 83 7.50 -6.82 -10.56
N THR A 84 7.54 -5.66 -11.24
CA THR A 84 8.61 -4.67 -11.11
C THR A 84 8.39 -3.73 -9.92
N GLN A 85 7.14 -3.57 -9.52
CA GLN A 85 6.73 -2.66 -8.46
C GLN A 85 6.88 -3.29 -7.07
N ILE A 86 7.16 -2.45 -6.07
CA ILE A 86 7.30 -2.87 -4.68
C ILE A 86 6.18 -2.26 -3.85
N GLY A 87 5.41 -3.09 -3.15
CA GLY A 87 4.50 -2.65 -2.10
C GLY A 87 5.21 -2.51 -0.76
N TRP A 88 4.78 -1.54 0.04
CA TRP A 88 5.18 -1.39 1.43
C TRP A 88 3.97 -1.13 2.31
N GLU A 89 4.02 -1.63 3.54
CA GLU A 89 2.97 -1.50 4.53
C GLU A 89 3.55 -1.24 5.92
N ILE A 90 2.82 -0.47 6.70
CA ILE A 90 3.01 -0.27 8.15
C ILE A 90 1.74 -0.74 8.84
N ILE A 91 1.87 -1.78 9.66
CA ILE A 91 0.81 -2.33 10.49
C ILE A 91 1.19 -2.07 11.95
N ALA A 92 0.52 -1.13 12.61
CA ALA A 92 0.93 -0.69 13.94
C ALA A 92 -0.24 -0.20 14.80
N ASP A 93 0.01 -0.11 16.11
CA ASP A 93 -0.85 0.63 17.02
C ASP A 93 -0.70 2.14 16.78
N LYS A 94 -1.82 2.86 16.62
CA LYS A 94 -1.83 4.31 16.36
C LYS A 94 -1.12 5.11 17.45
N ASN A 95 -1.16 4.64 18.70
CA ASN A 95 -0.50 5.31 19.82
C ASN A 95 1.04 5.31 19.68
N SER A 96 1.59 4.42 18.84
CA SER A 96 3.03 4.44 18.48
C SER A 96 3.44 5.70 17.70
N PHE A 97 2.47 6.44 17.13
CA PHE A 97 2.69 7.67 16.38
C PHE A 97 2.24 8.93 17.12
N GLY A 98 1.65 8.76 18.30
CA GLY A 98 1.10 9.83 19.14
C GLY A 98 -0.32 9.52 19.61
N GLU A 99 -0.65 9.94 20.81
CA GLU A 99 -2.03 9.87 21.32
C GLU A 99 -2.94 10.78 20.50
N ASN A 100 -4.16 10.29 20.19
CA ASN A 100 -5.19 11.03 19.43
C ASN A 100 -4.75 11.57 18.07
N ILE A 101 -3.73 10.98 17.44
CA ILE A 101 -3.29 11.37 16.11
C ILE A 101 -4.43 11.23 15.08
N SER A 102 -4.65 12.28 14.29
CA SER A 102 -5.61 12.24 13.19
C SER A 102 -5.07 11.41 12.02
N PHE A 103 -5.95 10.95 11.13
CA PHE A 103 -5.53 10.21 9.94
C PHE A 103 -4.64 11.02 8.99
N GLU A 104 -4.86 12.34 8.92
CA GLU A 104 -4.06 13.24 8.10
C GLU A 104 -2.65 13.43 8.68
N GLU A 105 -2.52 13.62 9.99
CA GLU A 105 -1.21 13.70 10.64
C GLU A 105 -0.45 12.37 10.57
N LEU A 106 -1.15 11.24 10.70
CA LEU A 106 -0.58 9.91 10.54
C LEU A 106 -0.05 9.71 9.12
N THR A 107 -0.87 10.05 8.11
CA THR A 107 -0.50 10.05 6.69
C THR A 107 0.75 10.88 6.45
N ALA A 108 0.75 12.14 6.89
CA ALA A 108 1.88 13.04 6.71
C ALA A 108 3.15 12.48 7.38
N LYS A 109 3.07 11.95 8.61
CA LYS A 109 4.21 11.34 9.30
C LYS A 109 4.77 10.14 8.54
N ILE A 110 3.90 9.23 8.08
CA ILE A 110 4.31 8.02 7.36
C ILE A 110 4.92 8.39 6.00
N CYS A 111 4.25 9.20 5.19
CA CYS A 111 4.74 9.58 3.87
C CYS A 111 6.06 10.35 3.95
N ASN A 112 6.23 11.24 4.94
CA ASN A 112 7.52 11.89 5.18
C ASN A 112 8.61 10.90 5.60
N ALA A 113 8.29 9.87 6.38
CA ALA A 113 9.26 8.85 6.76
C ALA A 113 9.69 8.00 5.56
N VAL A 114 8.75 7.60 4.69
CA VAL A 114 9.05 6.87 3.45
C VAL A 114 9.88 7.73 2.49
N ALA A 115 9.49 8.99 2.27
CA ALA A 115 10.26 9.94 1.46
C ALA A 115 11.70 10.11 1.98
N LYS A 116 11.90 10.25 3.30
CA LYS A 116 13.24 10.28 3.90
C LYS A 116 14.01 8.97 3.70
N GLY A 117 13.33 7.83 3.71
CA GLY A 117 13.93 6.54 3.38
C GLY A 117 14.45 6.50 1.94
N LEU A 118 13.63 6.94 0.99
CA LEU A 118 13.99 7.05 -0.43
C LEU A 118 15.14 8.05 -0.67
N GLN A 119 15.15 9.18 0.04
CA GLN A 119 16.26 10.15 0.01
C GLN A 119 17.60 9.54 0.42
N LYS A 120 17.61 8.64 1.41
CA LYS A 120 18.83 7.91 1.79
C LYS A 120 19.33 6.96 0.70
N LEU A 121 18.46 6.57 -0.22
CA LEU A 121 18.81 5.77 -1.40
C LEU A 121 19.18 6.64 -2.63
N GLY A 122 19.27 7.96 -2.46
CA GLY A 122 19.59 8.90 -3.54
C GLY A 122 18.40 9.35 -4.38
N ILE A 123 17.17 9.02 -3.98
CA ILE A 123 15.95 9.42 -4.68
C ILE A 123 15.41 10.70 -4.00
N PRO A 124 15.30 11.85 -4.68
CA PRO A 124 14.89 13.13 -4.08
C PRO A 124 13.36 13.18 -3.86
N ALA A 125 12.81 12.17 -3.19
CA ALA A 125 11.39 11.99 -2.94
C ALA A 125 10.86 12.99 -1.90
N GLN A 126 9.63 13.45 -2.08
CA GLN A 126 8.95 14.37 -1.16
C GLN A 126 7.50 13.94 -0.95
N PHE A 127 6.96 14.21 0.24
CA PHE A 127 5.52 14.04 0.48
C PHE A 127 4.75 15.16 -0.20
N ARG A 128 3.75 14.79 -1.00
CA ARG A 128 2.77 15.69 -1.59
C ARG A 128 1.39 15.37 -1.00
N PRO A 129 0.78 16.32 -0.27
CA PRO A 129 -0.59 16.18 0.17
C PRO A 129 -1.55 15.90 -1.01
N ARG A 130 -2.55 15.04 -0.84
CA ARG A 130 -3.00 14.48 0.45
C ARG A 130 -2.28 13.20 0.90
N ASN A 131 -1.81 12.39 -0.04
CA ASN A 131 -1.38 11.01 0.23
C ASN A 131 -0.40 10.47 -0.83
N ASP A 132 0.33 11.34 -1.51
CA ASP A 132 1.27 10.94 -2.55
C ASP A 132 2.73 11.18 -2.12
N ILE A 133 3.63 10.37 -2.65
CA ILE A 133 5.07 10.65 -2.64
C ILE A 133 5.49 10.92 -4.08
N GLU A 134 6.25 11.98 -4.30
CA GLU A 134 6.64 12.44 -5.62
C GLU A 134 8.14 12.73 -5.74
N VAL A 135 8.62 12.74 -6.98
CA VAL A 135 9.93 13.23 -7.39
C VAL A 135 9.67 14.26 -8.50
N GLU A 136 10.17 15.48 -8.33
CA GLU A 136 10.05 16.56 -9.33
C GLU A 136 8.59 16.78 -9.80
N GLY A 137 7.63 16.74 -8.88
CA GLY A 137 6.20 16.93 -9.18
C GLY A 137 5.49 15.70 -9.77
N ARG A 138 6.21 14.60 -10.01
CA ARG A 138 5.67 13.34 -10.54
C ARG A 138 5.48 12.32 -9.43
N LYS A 139 4.26 11.80 -9.33
CA LYS A 139 3.92 10.77 -8.35
C LYS A 139 4.73 9.49 -8.60
N ILE A 140 5.39 9.01 -7.55
CA ILE A 140 6.11 7.73 -7.51
C ILE A 140 5.52 6.76 -6.48
N SER A 141 4.62 7.23 -5.61
CA SER A 141 3.88 6.40 -4.67
C SER A 141 2.48 6.93 -4.45
N GLY A 142 1.48 6.07 -4.65
CA GLY A 142 0.14 6.28 -4.12
C GLY A 142 0.00 5.53 -2.80
N THR A 143 -0.58 6.19 -1.80
CA THR A 143 -0.72 5.62 -0.45
C THR A 143 -2.15 5.65 0.06
N GLY A 144 -2.45 4.81 1.04
CA GLY A 144 -3.76 4.74 1.69
C GLY A 144 -3.71 3.88 2.94
N GLY A 145 -4.79 3.90 3.72
CA GLY A 145 -4.84 3.11 4.94
C GLY A 145 -6.25 2.87 5.46
N VAL A 146 -6.31 2.02 6.47
CA VAL A 146 -7.54 1.62 7.18
C VAL A 146 -7.22 1.44 8.67
N PHE A 147 -8.23 1.58 9.52
CA PHE A 147 -8.13 1.35 10.96
C PHE A 147 -8.94 0.13 11.38
N GLU A 148 -8.44 -0.58 12.38
CA GLU A 148 -9.14 -1.64 13.11
C GLU A 148 -8.91 -1.42 14.61
N GLY A 149 -9.92 -0.89 15.30
CA GLY A 149 -9.81 -0.47 16.70
C GLY A 149 -8.67 0.53 16.94
N LYS A 150 -7.62 0.10 17.64
CA LYS A 150 -6.42 0.91 17.90
C LYS A 150 -5.28 0.69 16.90
N ALA A 151 -5.40 -0.32 16.04
CA ALA A 151 -4.41 -0.61 15.01
C ALA A 151 -4.78 0.08 13.69
N PHE A 152 -3.79 0.24 12.84
CA PHE A 152 -3.96 0.67 11.47
C PHE A 152 -3.09 -0.16 10.54
N LEU A 153 -3.50 -0.25 9.28
CA LEU A 153 -2.67 -0.64 8.16
C LEU A 153 -2.57 0.55 7.23
N TYR A 154 -1.35 1.01 6.96
CA TYR A 154 -1.06 2.06 6.00
C TYR A 154 -0.09 1.53 4.96
N GLN A 155 -0.39 1.74 3.69
CA GLN A 155 0.32 1.11 2.60
C GLN A 155 0.58 2.07 1.46
N GLY A 156 1.56 1.72 0.63
CA GLY A 156 1.79 2.37 -0.63
C GLY A 156 2.57 1.49 -1.60
N THR A 157 2.65 1.97 -2.83
CA THR A 157 3.41 1.34 -3.91
C THR A 157 4.62 2.20 -4.24
N ILE A 158 5.77 1.62 -4.56
CA ILE A 158 6.84 2.34 -5.25
C ILE A 158 6.77 1.96 -6.72
N LEU A 159 6.45 2.96 -7.54
CA LEU A 159 6.45 2.85 -8.99
C LEU A 159 7.90 2.74 -9.48
N MET A 160 8.21 1.62 -10.11
CA MET A 160 9.52 1.30 -10.67
C MET A 160 9.43 1.28 -12.20
N ASP A 161 10.11 0.37 -12.87
CA ASP A 161 10.15 0.24 -14.33
C ASP A 161 8.94 -0.56 -14.86
N PHE A 162 7.73 -0.10 -14.54
CA PHE A 162 6.49 -0.77 -14.94
C PHE A 162 6.01 -0.30 -16.32
N ASN A 163 5.27 -1.16 -17.01
CA ASN A 163 4.72 -0.81 -18.32
C ASN A 163 3.48 0.10 -18.17
N VAL A 164 3.67 1.40 -18.37
CA VAL A 164 2.60 2.41 -18.30
C VAL A 164 1.48 2.17 -19.34
N GLU A 165 1.76 1.54 -20.48
CA GLU A 165 0.74 1.23 -21.49
C GLU A 165 -0.17 0.07 -21.08
N ARG A 166 0.29 -0.77 -20.14
CA ARG A 166 -0.51 -1.86 -19.56
C ARG A 166 -1.43 -1.38 -18.43
N MET A 167 -1.13 -0.22 -17.84
CA MET A 167 -1.96 0.45 -16.82
C MET A 167 -3.15 1.18 -17.47
#